data_AF-A0A2V8FW76-F1
#
_entry.id   AF-A0A2V8FW76-F1
#
_cell.length_a   1.000
_cell.length_b   1.000
_cell.length_c   1.000
_cell.angle_alpha   90.00
_cell.angle_beta   90.00
_cell.angle_gamma   90.00
#
_symmetry.space_group_name_H-M   'P 1'
#
loop_
_entity.id
_entity.type
_entity.pdbx_description
1 polymer ?
#
loop_
_entity_poly.entity_id
_entity_poly.type
_entity_poly.pdbx_seq_one_letter_code
_entity_poly.pdbx_strand_id
1 'polypeptide(L)'
;MNPDPVRVRARAIPALLVLVSATTVFAQPVSYQDLAPALAAKIAGAMAGGERIAIASAFVDSAEEAQVRQVEREVARLLSARGLRIDALVTAPAVITVGCTTSLRERVCVAEIRRGPFDSAQGRRAPDLVSAVAPRGSPADPAPGVTLALETVPLFGQRTAILDAAPVGDRLLVLDPSAITLYQHADEGWRRVISRPIVSTRTWPRDARGRLRTNGTAVEAFLPGAVCRATVDLANLVCASEREPWPLAVDNSGIDAARNYFQTPEGLAFVSAASLGADAEAGWVIADGAGRLVLMDADRKLLGSIGAGDDVAGISARCRPGSFIVTSSRTNGADTDTLRLWEVVGRRLLAAATPIVLPGRLTALWAAPGASIATAVTHDTGAGRYDAFHVNISCVR
;
A
#
# COMPACT_ATOMS: atom_id res chain seq x y z
N MET A 1 -7.68 -44.38 70.18
CA MET A 1 -7.51 -44.72 68.75
C MET A 1 -8.26 -43.68 67.95
N ASN A 2 -7.50 -42.89 67.19
CA ASN A 2 -7.92 -41.69 66.47
C ASN A 2 -8.51 -42.12 65.11
N PRO A 3 -9.73 -41.69 64.71
CA PRO A 3 -10.23 -41.94 63.37
C PRO A 3 -9.75 -40.85 62.39
N ASP A 4 -9.26 -41.29 61.23
CA ASP A 4 -8.77 -40.47 60.12
C ASP A 4 -9.82 -39.48 59.60
N PRO A 5 -9.42 -38.22 59.26
CA PRO A 5 -10.32 -37.29 58.60
C PRO A 5 -10.34 -37.47 57.08
N VAL A 6 -11.55 -37.63 56.55
CA VAL A 6 -11.91 -37.70 55.13
C VAL A 6 -11.52 -36.37 54.42
N ARG A 7 -10.67 -36.46 53.40
CA ARG A 7 -10.31 -35.32 52.52
C ARG A 7 -11.40 -35.05 51.48
N VAL A 8 -12.10 -33.92 51.62
CA VAL A 8 -12.99 -33.37 50.59
C VAL A 8 -12.14 -32.67 49.52
N ARG A 9 -12.15 -33.17 48.28
CA ARG A 9 -11.53 -32.50 47.12
C ARG A 9 -12.50 -31.48 46.54
N ALA A 10 -12.23 -30.19 46.75
CA ALA A 10 -12.91 -29.09 46.06
C ALA A 10 -12.52 -29.09 44.57
N ARG A 11 -13.50 -29.25 43.68
CA ARG A 11 -13.33 -29.09 42.22
C ARG A 11 -13.47 -27.59 41.90
N ALA A 12 -12.38 -26.94 41.50
CA ALA A 12 -12.41 -25.60 40.94
C ALA A 12 -12.82 -25.68 39.45
N ILE A 13 -13.91 -25.00 39.10
CA ILE A 13 -14.38 -24.81 37.72
C ILE A 13 -13.78 -23.49 37.22
N PRO A 14 -12.99 -23.43 36.14
CA PRO A 14 -12.51 -22.17 35.62
C PRO A 14 -13.62 -21.53 34.76
N ALA A 15 -14.08 -20.35 35.18
CA ALA A 15 -14.97 -19.51 34.41
C ALA A 15 -14.19 -18.87 33.25
N LEU A 16 -14.59 -19.17 32.02
CA LEU A 16 -14.03 -18.62 30.79
C LEU A 16 -14.59 -17.20 30.58
N LEU A 17 -13.77 -16.19 30.86
CA LEU A 17 -14.09 -14.79 30.61
C LEU A 17 -13.86 -14.48 29.12
N VAL A 18 -14.93 -14.37 28.34
CA VAL A 18 -14.86 -13.97 26.92
C VAL A 18 -14.71 -12.45 26.87
N LEU A 19 -13.50 -11.98 26.59
CA LEU A 19 -13.21 -10.57 26.27
C LEU A 19 -13.59 -10.30 24.81
N VAL A 20 -14.69 -9.60 24.62
CA VAL A 20 -15.11 -9.08 23.31
C VAL A 20 -14.24 -7.87 22.98
N SER A 21 -13.27 -8.07 22.08
CA SER A 21 -12.46 -6.98 21.51
C SER A 21 -13.32 -6.17 20.55
N ALA A 22 -13.79 -5.00 20.97
CA ALA A 22 -14.43 -4.04 20.07
C ALA A 22 -13.39 -3.50 19.08
N THR A 23 -13.51 -3.88 17.81
CA THR A 23 -12.76 -3.27 16.71
C THR A 23 -13.30 -1.85 16.50
N THR A 24 -12.56 -0.86 16.99
CA THR A 24 -12.84 0.54 16.68
C THR A 24 -12.55 0.79 15.20
N VAL A 25 -13.60 0.94 14.40
CA VAL A 25 -13.54 1.45 13.03
C VAL A 25 -13.02 2.89 13.10
N PHE A 26 -11.75 3.10 12.76
CA PHE A 26 -11.22 4.45 12.62
C PHE A 26 -11.78 5.06 11.34
N ALA A 27 -12.67 6.06 11.48
CA ALA A 27 -13.10 6.90 10.38
C ALA A 27 -11.87 7.60 9.76
N GLN A 28 -11.77 7.60 8.44
CA GLN A 28 -10.68 8.29 7.75
C GLN A 28 -10.71 9.80 8.07
N PRO A 29 -9.54 10.42 8.28
CA PRO A 29 -9.46 11.85 8.53
C PRO A 29 -9.96 12.63 7.30
N VAL A 30 -10.93 13.53 7.49
CA VAL A 30 -11.41 14.42 6.43
C VAL A 30 -10.27 15.32 5.96
N SER A 31 -10.04 15.41 4.65
CA SER A 31 -9.05 16.34 4.10
C SER A 31 -9.70 17.68 3.74
N TYR A 32 -8.97 18.77 3.97
CA TYR A 32 -9.35 20.14 3.60
C TYR A 32 -8.38 20.79 2.61
N GLN A 33 -7.38 20.04 2.14
CA GLN A 33 -6.24 20.58 1.39
C GLN A 33 -6.65 21.19 0.03
N ASP A 34 -7.69 20.66 -0.58
CA ASP A 34 -8.29 21.13 -1.83
C ASP A 34 -8.97 22.51 -1.71
N LEU A 35 -9.35 22.93 -0.51
CA LEU A 35 -9.94 24.26 -0.26
C LEU A 35 -8.88 25.37 -0.19
N ALA A 36 -7.60 25.02 0.03
CA ALA A 36 -6.52 25.99 0.22
C ALA A 36 -6.33 26.95 -0.98
N PRO A 37 -6.37 26.52 -2.27
CA PRO A 37 -6.25 27.42 -3.42
C PRO A 37 -7.38 28.45 -3.50
N ALA A 38 -8.63 28.00 -3.29
CA ALA A 38 -9.79 28.88 -3.34
C ALA A 38 -9.80 29.87 -2.18
N LEU A 39 -9.43 29.41 -0.97
CA LEU A 39 -9.33 30.26 0.20
C LEU A 39 -8.22 31.31 0.03
N ALA A 40 -7.03 30.91 -0.42
CA ALA A 40 -5.91 31.81 -0.66
C ALA A 40 -6.24 32.86 -1.73
N ALA A 41 -6.98 32.50 -2.79
CA ALA A 41 -7.42 33.46 -3.80
C ALA A 41 -8.38 34.51 -3.23
N LYS A 42 -9.34 34.10 -2.39
CA LYS A 42 -10.28 35.04 -1.73
C LYS A 42 -9.59 35.94 -0.71
N ILE A 43 -8.65 35.39 0.06
CA ILE A 43 -7.81 36.19 0.96
C ILE A 43 -7.02 37.22 0.15
N ALA A 44 -6.32 36.80 -0.90
CA ALA A 44 -5.52 37.72 -1.72
C ALA A 44 -6.38 38.82 -2.37
N GLY A 45 -7.62 38.51 -2.78
CA GLY A 45 -8.56 39.52 -3.29
C GLY A 45 -9.05 40.52 -2.23
N ALA A 46 -9.00 40.16 -0.95
CA ALA A 46 -9.33 41.04 0.16
C ALA A 46 -8.13 41.86 0.68
N MET A 47 -6.92 41.63 0.16
CA MET A 47 -5.68 42.25 0.63
C MET A 47 -5.08 43.16 -0.45
N ALA A 48 -4.37 44.21 -0.04
CA ALA A 48 -3.60 45.01 -0.98
C ALA A 48 -2.29 44.29 -1.35
N GLY A 49 -1.84 44.44 -2.59
CA GLY A 49 -0.57 43.83 -3.03
C GLY A 49 0.61 44.28 -2.16
N GLY A 50 1.40 43.33 -1.67
CA GLY A 50 2.60 43.61 -0.86
C GLY A 50 2.36 43.84 0.63
N GLU A 51 1.13 43.67 1.13
CA GLU A 51 0.82 43.81 2.56
C GLU A 51 1.56 42.76 3.42
N ARG A 52 1.92 43.17 4.65
CA ARG A 52 2.56 42.29 5.65
C ARG A 52 1.48 41.64 6.50
N ILE A 53 1.50 40.32 6.58
CA ILE A 53 0.43 39.53 7.20
C ILE A 53 1.03 38.52 8.18
N ALA A 54 0.27 38.11 9.18
CA ALA A 54 0.54 36.88 9.92
C ALA A 54 -0.61 35.91 9.74
N ILE A 55 -0.32 34.62 9.77
CA ILE A 55 -1.33 33.56 9.67
C ILE A 55 -1.32 32.79 10.99
N ALA A 56 -2.51 32.45 11.46
CA ALA A 56 -2.75 31.61 12.63
C ALA A 56 -3.89 30.63 12.33
N SER A 57 -3.99 29.57 13.12
CA SER A 57 -5.09 28.61 13.05
C SER A 57 -6.07 28.82 14.23
N ALA A 58 -7.37 28.67 13.94
CA ALA A 58 -8.40 28.51 14.94
C ALA A 58 -8.66 27.00 15.11
N PHE A 59 -8.43 26.48 16.31
CA PHE A 59 -8.67 25.08 16.64
C PHE A 59 -10.05 24.92 17.27
N VAL A 60 -10.83 23.98 16.76
CA VAL A 60 -12.12 23.59 17.36
C VAL A 60 -11.94 22.30 18.17
N ASP A 61 -11.12 21.35 17.69
CA ASP A 61 -10.79 20.08 18.36
C ASP A 61 -9.35 19.60 18.04
N SER A 62 -8.75 18.80 18.93
CA SER A 62 -7.35 18.32 18.80
C SER A 62 -7.13 17.33 17.64
N ALA A 63 -8.17 16.62 17.21
CA ALA A 63 -8.09 15.65 16.11
C ALA A 63 -7.95 16.32 14.72
N GLU A 64 -8.46 17.54 14.56
CA GLU A 64 -8.42 18.28 13.29
C GLU A 64 -7.20 19.21 13.18
N GLU A 65 -6.44 19.36 14.27
CA GLU A 65 -5.30 20.28 14.40
C GLU A 65 -4.22 20.03 13.33
N ALA A 66 -3.92 18.77 13.02
CA ALA A 66 -2.92 18.41 12.02
C ALA A 66 -3.36 18.77 10.58
N GLN A 67 -4.66 18.61 10.28
CA GLN A 67 -5.25 18.89 8.97
C GLN A 67 -5.35 20.40 8.73
N VAL A 68 -5.81 21.15 9.73
CA VAL A 68 -5.89 22.62 9.65
C VAL A 68 -4.48 23.23 9.51
N ARG A 69 -3.47 22.72 10.23
CA ARG A 69 -2.06 23.13 10.03
C ARG A 69 -1.53 22.83 8.63
N GLN A 70 -2.04 21.80 7.96
CA GLN A 70 -1.67 21.51 6.57
C GLN A 70 -2.28 22.54 5.61
N VAL A 71 -3.56 22.91 5.82
CA VAL A 71 -4.21 23.99 5.05
C VAL A 71 -3.50 25.32 5.29
N GLU A 72 -3.17 25.64 6.53
CA GLU A 72 -2.45 26.86 6.91
C GLU A 72 -1.13 27.02 6.15
N ARG A 73 -0.30 25.95 6.14
CA ARG A 73 0.97 25.93 5.41
C ARG A 73 0.79 26.12 3.91
N GLU A 74 -0.24 25.52 3.32
CA GLU A 74 -0.50 25.65 1.89
C GLU A 74 -1.04 27.04 1.54
N VAL A 75 -1.94 27.60 2.36
CA VAL A 75 -2.42 28.99 2.21
C VAL A 75 -1.25 29.96 2.32
N ALA A 76 -0.37 29.81 3.32
CA ALA A 76 0.85 30.61 3.47
C ALA A 76 1.69 30.59 2.19
N ARG A 77 2.00 29.40 1.68
CA ARG A 77 2.77 29.21 0.44
C ARG A 77 2.13 29.94 -0.75
N LEU A 78 0.81 29.82 -0.89
CA LEU A 78 0.03 30.42 -1.99
C LEU A 78 -0.11 31.94 -1.89
N LEU A 79 -0.14 32.51 -0.68
CA LEU A 79 -0.17 33.95 -0.46
C LEU A 79 1.21 34.58 -0.71
N SER A 80 2.29 33.92 -0.25
CA SER A 80 3.66 34.35 -0.56
C SER A 80 3.94 34.33 -2.06
N ALA A 81 3.46 33.31 -2.78
CA ALA A 81 3.55 33.25 -4.25
C ALA A 81 2.80 34.41 -4.95
N ARG A 82 1.84 35.04 -4.26
CA ARG A 82 1.10 36.23 -4.73
C ARG A 82 1.68 37.55 -4.23
N GLY A 83 2.86 37.53 -3.60
CA GLY A 83 3.59 38.74 -3.19
C GLY A 83 3.24 39.29 -1.80
N LEU A 84 2.41 38.59 -1.02
CA LEU A 84 2.17 38.94 0.39
C LEU A 84 3.36 38.50 1.25
N ARG A 85 3.76 39.33 2.22
CA ARG A 85 4.90 39.03 3.09
C ARG A 85 4.39 38.50 4.42
N ILE A 86 4.84 37.31 4.81
CA ILE A 86 4.42 36.67 6.06
C ILE A 86 5.41 37.05 7.17
N ASP A 87 4.93 37.82 8.14
CA ASP A 87 5.63 38.26 9.35
C ASP A 87 5.16 37.48 10.59
N ALA A 88 5.85 37.64 11.72
CA ALA A 88 5.40 37.11 13.00
C ALA A 88 4.09 37.78 13.46
N LEU A 89 3.22 37.03 14.16
CA LEU A 89 1.93 37.50 14.69
C LEU A 89 2.00 38.83 15.44
N VAL A 90 3.08 39.07 16.18
CA VAL A 90 3.25 40.26 17.03
C VAL A 90 3.53 41.53 16.22
N THR A 91 4.08 41.38 15.01
CA THR A 91 4.58 42.49 14.18
C THR A 91 3.73 42.76 12.96
N ALA A 92 2.81 41.85 12.61
CA ALA A 92 2.01 41.95 11.41
C ALA A 92 0.86 42.98 11.56
N PRO A 93 0.69 43.92 10.62
CA PRO A 93 -0.43 44.85 10.62
C PRO A 93 -1.76 44.16 10.32
N ALA A 94 -1.76 42.95 9.76
CA ALA A 94 -2.95 42.13 9.56
C ALA A 94 -2.72 40.68 10.02
N VAL A 95 -3.69 40.11 10.74
CA VAL A 95 -3.68 38.72 11.20
C VAL A 95 -4.81 37.97 10.53
N ILE A 96 -4.49 36.82 9.94
CA ILE A 96 -5.40 35.93 9.24
C ILE A 96 -5.55 34.65 10.07
N THR A 97 -6.73 34.43 10.63
CA THR A 97 -7.02 33.22 11.40
C THR A 97 -7.81 32.24 10.55
N VAL A 98 -7.23 31.07 10.27
CA VAL A 98 -7.81 30.02 9.43
C VAL A 98 -8.42 28.92 10.30
N GLY A 99 -9.69 28.59 10.07
CA GLY A 99 -10.35 27.44 10.67
C GLY A 99 -11.05 26.62 9.59
N CYS A 100 -11.08 25.30 9.73
CA CYS A 100 -11.85 24.43 8.86
C CYS A 100 -12.83 23.61 9.68
N THR A 101 -13.99 23.31 9.11
CA THR A 101 -15.01 22.48 9.73
C THR A 101 -15.82 21.76 8.66
N THR A 102 -16.59 20.77 9.10
CA THR A 102 -17.53 20.03 8.24
C THR A 102 -18.96 20.20 8.69
N SER A 103 -19.88 20.17 7.73
CA SER A 103 -21.29 19.93 7.94
C SER A 103 -21.70 18.59 7.30
N LEU A 104 -22.98 18.24 7.42
CA LEU A 104 -23.53 17.07 6.75
C LEU A 104 -23.43 17.14 5.21
N ARG A 105 -23.32 18.35 4.64
CA ARG A 105 -23.38 18.59 3.19
C ARG A 105 -22.10 19.16 2.60
N GLU A 106 -21.27 19.82 3.40
CA GLU A 106 -20.18 20.66 2.90
C GLU A 106 -18.95 20.62 3.83
N ARG A 107 -17.77 20.77 3.23
CA ARG A 107 -16.52 21.10 3.92
C ARG A 107 -16.27 22.59 3.73
N VAL A 108 -15.95 23.30 4.80
CA VAL A 108 -15.70 24.74 4.74
C VAL A 108 -14.42 25.09 5.47
N CYS A 109 -13.58 25.89 4.83
CA CYS A 109 -12.50 26.60 5.49
C CYS A 109 -12.81 28.09 5.46
N VAL A 110 -12.71 28.74 6.61
CA VAL A 110 -12.95 30.17 6.81
C VAL A 110 -11.64 30.83 7.22
N ALA A 111 -11.39 32.02 6.69
CA ALA A 111 -10.33 32.89 7.16
C ALA A 111 -10.94 34.19 7.69
N GLU A 112 -10.63 34.50 8.95
CA GLU A 112 -10.91 35.79 9.58
C GLU A 112 -9.72 36.72 9.38
N ILE A 113 -9.93 37.87 8.73
CA ILE A 113 -8.89 38.86 8.45
C ILE A 113 -9.09 40.06 9.38
N ARG A 114 -8.12 40.28 10.28
CA ARG A 114 -8.10 41.39 11.24
C ARG A 114 -6.97 42.35 10.90
N ARG A 115 -7.27 43.61 10.59
CA ARG A 115 -6.27 44.65 10.28
C ARG A 115 -6.16 45.70 11.41
N GLY A 116 -4.95 45.97 11.89
CA GLY A 116 -4.51 47.14 12.68
C GLY A 116 -5.15 47.35 14.07
N PRO A 117 -4.54 48.16 14.95
CA PRO A 117 -5.12 48.50 16.25
C PRO A 117 -6.29 49.49 16.12
N PHE A 118 -7.24 49.33 17.04
CA PHE A 118 -8.52 50.05 17.15
C PHE A 118 -8.33 51.48 17.68
N ASP A 119 -8.90 52.49 17.00
CA ASP A 119 -9.05 53.82 17.59
C ASP A 119 -10.31 53.82 18.48
N SER A 120 -10.13 54.11 19.76
CA SER A 120 -11.12 53.80 20.82
C SER A 120 -12.39 54.67 20.76
N ALA A 121 -12.48 55.58 19.80
CA ALA A 121 -13.57 56.53 19.62
C ALA A 121 -14.65 56.08 18.61
N GLN A 122 -14.42 55.02 17.82
CA GLN A 122 -15.40 54.56 16.84
C GLN A 122 -15.39 53.03 16.67
N GLY A 123 -16.38 52.37 17.29
CA GLY A 123 -17.00 51.08 16.94
C GLY A 123 -16.10 49.98 16.38
N ARG A 124 -15.94 48.88 17.13
CA ARG A 124 -15.21 47.65 16.75
C ARG A 124 -15.39 47.33 15.25
N ARG A 125 -14.32 47.49 14.45
CA ARG A 125 -14.37 47.08 13.04
C ARG A 125 -14.57 45.57 13.01
N ALA A 126 -15.68 45.12 12.41
CA ALA A 126 -15.92 43.70 12.22
C ALA A 126 -14.79 43.11 11.35
N PRO A 127 -14.29 41.92 11.67
CA PRO A 127 -13.30 41.26 10.83
C PRO A 127 -13.90 40.93 9.45
N ASP A 128 -13.06 40.98 8.41
CA ASP A 128 -13.46 40.50 7.09
C ASP A 128 -13.41 38.97 7.10
N LEU A 129 -14.52 38.32 6.73
CA LEU A 129 -14.63 36.87 6.67
C LEU A 129 -14.65 36.42 5.21
N VAL A 130 -13.72 35.53 4.85
CA VAL A 130 -13.72 34.84 3.56
C VAL A 130 -13.80 33.35 3.78
N SER A 131 -14.58 32.65 2.96
CA SER A 131 -14.77 31.20 3.07
C SER A 131 -14.56 30.50 1.74
N ALA A 132 -13.99 29.31 1.79
CA ALA A 132 -13.95 28.35 0.70
C ALA A 132 -14.82 27.16 1.10
N VAL A 133 -15.76 26.79 0.24
CA VAL A 133 -16.74 25.73 0.49
C VAL A 133 -16.62 24.72 -0.64
N ALA A 134 -16.65 23.43 -0.29
CA ALA A 134 -16.86 22.36 -1.24
C ALA A 134 -17.98 21.45 -0.73
N PRO A 135 -18.85 20.92 -1.61
CA PRO A 135 -19.71 19.80 -1.27
C PRO A 135 -18.90 18.67 -0.63
N ARG A 136 -19.48 18.02 0.37
CA ARG A 136 -18.97 16.74 0.86
C ARG A 136 -19.13 15.75 -0.31
N GLY A 137 -18.04 15.18 -0.82
CA GLY A 137 -18.04 14.42 -2.08
C GLY A 137 -17.71 15.20 -3.36
N SER A 138 -17.30 16.48 -3.27
CA SER A 138 -16.77 17.27 -4.42
C SER A 138 -15.45 16.66 -4.95
N PRO A 139 -14.97 16.91 -6.18
CA PRO A 139 -13.92 16.11 -6.88
C PRO A 139 -12.55 15.88 -6.21
N ALA A 140 -12.32 16.44 -5.01
CA ALA A 140 -11.20 16.10 -4.13
C ALA A 140 -11.52 14.99 -3.10
N ASP A 141 -12.80 14.68 -2.90
CA ASP A 141 -13.27 13.37 -2.45
C ASP A 141 -13.41 12.49 -3.70
N PRO A 142 -12.94 11.23 -3.69
CA PRO A 142 -13.41 10.27 -4.69
C PRO A 142 -14.94 10.29 -4.61
N ALA A 143 -15.61 10.45 -5.76
CA ALA A 143 -17.07 10.37 -5.89
C ALA A 143 -17.63 9.21 -5.04
N PRO A 144 -18.93 9.20 -4.63
CA PRO A 144 -19.57 7.96 -4.17
C PRO A 144 -19.55 7.00 -5.35
N GLY A 145 -18.46 6.28 -5.39
CA GLY A 145 -17.89 5.59 -6.51
C GLY A 145 -17.24 4.41 -5.86
N VAL A 146 -17.36 3.28 -6.54
CA VAL A 146 -16.99 1.97 -6.03
C VAL A 146 -15.75 2.05 -5.13
N THR A 147 -15.97 1.81 -3.84
CA THR A 147 -14.90 1.80 -2.85
C THR A 147 -14.08 0.55 -3.11
N LEU A 148 -12.78 0.70 -3.22
CA LEU A 148 -11.90 -0.43 -3.42
C LEU A 148 -11.60 -1.07 -2.07
N ALA A 149 -11.65 -2.39 -2.02
CA ALA A 149 -11.11 -3.16 -0.92
C ALA A 149 -10.00 -4.05 -1.46
N LEU A 150 -8.95 -4.21 -0.65
CA LEU A 150 -7.95 -5.24 -0.90
C LEU A 150 -8.49 -6.52 -0.27
N GLU A 151 -8.39 -7.64 -0.99
CA GLU A 151 -8.81 -8.95 -0.48
C GLU A 151 -7.69 -9.97 -0.63
N THR A 152 -7.57 -10.85 0.36
CA THR A 152 -6.69 -12.01 0.32
C THR A 152 -7.54 -13.29 0.35
N VAL A 153 -7.36 -14.14 -0.66
CA VAL A 153 -8.01 -15.43 -0.76
C VAL A 153 -6.96 -16.51 -0.51
N PRO A 154 -7.08 -17.31 0.56
CA PRO A 154 -6.16 -18.42 0.82
C PRO A 154 -6.15 -19.40 -0.35
N LEU A 155 -4.95 -19.78 -0.80
CA LEU A 155 -4.76 -20.70 -1.92
C LEU A 155 -4.26 -22.05 -1.44
N PHE A 156 -3.16 -22.07 -0.70
CA PHE A 156 -2.47 -23.30 -0.29
C PHE A 156 -1.57 -23.06 0.91
N GLY A 157 -1.23 -24.10 1.66
CA GLY A 157 -0.22 -23.97 2.71
C GLY A 157 0.47 -25.28 3.05
N GLN A 158 1.73 -25.19 3.42
CA GLN A 158 2.58 -26.34 3.76
C GLN A 158 3.73 -25.92 4.68
N ARG A 159 4.41 -26.89 5.30
CA ARG A 159 5.59 -26.60 6.15
C ARG A 159 6.85 -26.30 5.33
N THR A 160 6.99 -26.92 4.16
CA THR A 160 8.10 -26.65 3.25
C THR A 160 7.94 -25.26 2.63
N ALA A 161 9.05 -24.53 2.44
CA ALA A 161 9.03 -23.21 1.82
C ALA A 161 8.25 -23.22 0.49
N ILE A 162 7.35 -22.25 0.34
CA ILE A 162 6.70 -21.98 -0.95
C ILE A 162 7.44 -20.80 -1.58
N LEU A 163 7.86 -20.95 -2.82
CA LEU A 163 8.52 -19.89 -3.60
C LEU A 163 7.51 -19.17 -4.52
N ASP A 164 6.59 -19.94 -5.12
CA ASP A 164 5.45 -19.42 -5.87
C ASP A 164 4.35 -20.49 -5.96
N ALA A 165 3.13 -20.06 -6.29
CA ALA A 165 1.99 -20.94 -6.52
C ALA A 165 1.14 -20.41 -7.69
N ALA A 166 0.76 -21.31 -8.60
CA ALA A 166 0.04 -20.96 -9.82
C ALA A 166 -1.12 -21.94 -10.07
N PRO A 167 -2.39 -21.49 -9.99
CA PRO A 167 -3.52 -22.32 -10.37
C PRO A 167 -3.60 -22.48 -11.90
N VAL A 168 -3.99 -23.67 -12.33
CA VAL A 168 -4.23 -24.01 -13.74
C VAL A 168 -5.49 -24.87 -13.82
N GLY A 169 -6.63 -24.26 -14.14
CA GLY A 169 -7.93 -24.93 -14.11
C GLY A 169 -8.32 -25.36 -12.68
N ASP A 170 -8.65 -26.64 -12.50
CA ASP A 170 -8.93 -27.29 -11.20
C ASP A 170 -7.66 -27.76 -10.45
N ARG A 171 -6.48 -27.41 -10.98
CA ARG A 171 -5.18 -27.84 -10.45
C ARG A 171 -4.39 -26.68 -9.91
N LEU A 172 -3.40 -27.00 -9.10
CA LEU A 172 -2.46 -26.04 -8.53
C LEU A 172 -1.03 -26.55 -8.68
N LEU A 173 -0.16 -25.70 -9.22
CA LEU A 173 1.28 -25.91 -9.19
C LEU A 173 1.86 -25.14 -8.00
N VAL A 174 2.68 -25.83 -7.20
CA VAL A 174 3.42 -25.24 -6.09
C VAL A 174 4.91 -25.44 -6.36
N LEU A 175 5.66 -24.34 -6.35
CA LEU A 175 7.10 -24.34 -6.45
C LEU A 175 7.70 -24.22 -5.05
N ASP A 176 8.53 -25.19 -4.69
CA ASP A 176 9.41 -25.12 -3.52
C ASP A 176 10.88 -25.18 -3.97
N PRO A 177 11.87 -24.98 -3.07
CA PRO A 177 13.29 -25.00 -3.46
C PRO A 177 13.80 -26.33 -4.03
N SER A 178 13.06 -27.42 -3.86
CA SER A 178 13.48 -28.79 -4.17
C SER A 178 12.61 -29.49 -5.21
N ALA A 179 11.42 -28.98 -5.51
CA ALA A 179 10.48 -29.62 -6.43
C ALA A 179 9.44 -28.65 -7.00
N ILE A 180 8.87 -29.07 -8.14
CA ILE A 180 7.56 -28.59 -8.59
C ILE A 180 6.54 -29.68 -8.27
N THR A 181 5.48 -29.32 -7.56
CA THR A 181 4.43 -30.25 -7.17
C THR A 181 3.08 -29.83 -7.75
N LEU A 182 2.42 -30.78 -8.41
CA LEU A 182 1.07 -30.63 -8.94
C LEU A 182 0.06 -31.19 -7.93
N TYR A 183 -0.92 -30.36 -7.61
CA TYR A 183 -2.08 -30.70 -6.80
C TYR A 183 -3.35 -30.62 -7.65
N GLN A 184 -4.35 -31.40 -7.27
CA GLN A 184 -5.70 -31.33 -7.82
C GLN A 184 -6.68 -31.03 -6.70
N HIS A 185 -7.66 -30.16 -6.98
CA HIS A 185 -8.72 -29.88 -6.04
C HIS A 185 -9.59 -31.14 -5.84
N ALA A 186 -9.85 -31.51 -4.60
CA ALA A 186 -10.72 -32.60 -4.18
C ALA A 186 -11.65 -32.10 -3.06
N ASP A 187 -12.63 -32.93 -2.65
CA ASP A 187 -13.65 -32.53 -1.68
C ASP A 187 -13.06 -32.11 -0.31
N GLU A 188 -11.92 -32.69 0.07
CA GLU A 188 -11.18 -32.36 1.31
C GLU A 188 -10.04 -31.34 1.10
N GLY A 189 -10.03 -30.65 -0.04
CA GLY A 189 -9.01 -29.66 -0.41
C GLY A 189 -7.99 -30.19 -1.41
N TRP A 190 -6.74 -29.70 -1.33
CA TRP A 190 -5.71 -30.01 -2.33
C TRP A 190 -5.09 -31.39 -2.12
N ARG A 191 -5.26 -32.29 -3.10
CA ARG A 191 -4.61 -33.61 -3.12
C ARG A 191 -3.39 -33.58 -4.04
N ARG A 192 -2.24 -34.01 -3.53
CA ARG A 192 -1.01 -34.15 -4.34
C ARG A 192 -1.22 -35.20 -5.43
N VAL A 193 -0.96 -34.81 -6.68
CA VAL A 193 -0.99 -35.70 -7.85
C VAL A 193 0.40 -36.24 -8.12
N ILE A 194 1.37 -35.33 -8.29
CA ILE A 194 2.74 -35.70 -8.62
C ILE A 194 3.70 -34.61 -8.16
N SER A 195 4.92 -35.00 -7.83
CA SER A 195 6.01 -34.09 -7.50
C SER A 195 7.25 -34.46 -8.30
N ARG A 196 7.89 -33.45 -8.90
CA ARG A 196 9.12 -33.63 -9.68
C ARG A 196 10.27 -32.87 -9.04
N PRO A 197 11.39 -33.55 -8.73
CA PRO A 197 12.51 -32.92 -8.06
C PRO A 197 13.20 -31.92 -8.99
N ILE A 198 13.66 -30.82 -8.39
CA ILE A 198 14.56 -29.84 -8.98
C ILE A 198 15.94 -30.12 -8.39
N VAL A 199 16.86 -30.54 -9.26
CA VAL A 199 18.25 -30.75 -8.86
C VAL A 199 19.02 -29.46 -9.15
N SER A 200 19.40 -28.73 -8.11
CA SER A 200 20.31 -27.59 -8.24
C SER A 200 21.76 -28.05 -8.07
N THR A 201 22.63 -27.63 -8.99
CA THR A 201 24.08 -27.80 -8.88
C THR A 201 24.73 -26.69 -8.04
N ARG A 202 23.95 -25.67 -7.64
CA ARG A 202 24.41 -24.50 -6.87
C ARG A 202 23.71 -24.45 -5.51
N THR A 203 24.43 -23.96 -4.51
CA THR A 203 23.83 -23.66 -3.21
C THR A 203 22.78 -22.57 -3.37
N TRP A 204 21.58 -22.81 -2.87
CA TRP A 204 20.52 -21.81 -2.89
C TRP A 204 20.89 -20.57 -2.05
N PRO A 205 20.46 -19.38 -2.45
CA PRO A 205 20.53 -18.20 -1.59
C PRO A 205 19.73 -18.45 -0.31
N ARG A 206 20.11 -17.78 0.79
CA ARG A 206 19.39 -17.90 2.07
C ARG A 206 17.91 -17.55 1.93
N ASP A 207 17.63 -16.51 1.16
CA ASP A 207 16.28 -16.03 0.86
C ASP A 207 15.94 -16.39 -0.59
N ALA A 208 15.91 -17.69 -0.89
CA ALA A 208 15.61 -18.18 -2.23
C ALA A 208 14.26 -17.65 -2.71
N ARG A 209 14.22 -17.20 -3.96
CA ARG A 209 13.00 -16.74 -4.64
C ARG A 209 12.66 -17.71 -5.75
N GLY A 210 11.42 -17.69 -6.19
CA GLY A 210 11.00 -18.45 -7.36
C GLY A 210 9.80 -17.80 -8.01
N ARG A 211 9.61 -18.08 -9.29
CA ARG A 211 8.48 -17.58 -10.08
C ARG A 211 7.98 -18.65 -11.02
N LEU A 212 6.68 -18.92 -11.00
CA LEU A 212 6.01 -19.78 -11.97
C LEU A 212 5.42 -18.92 -13.09
N ARG A 213 5.53 -19.41 -14.32
CA ARG A 213 4.76 -18.94 -15.48
C ARG A 213 4.07 -20.12 -16.13
N THR A 214 2.79 -19.95 -16.43
CA THR A 214 1.99 -20.96 -17.10
C THR A 214 1.32 -20.34 -18.32
N ASN A 215 1.08 -21.14 -19.36
CA ASN A 215 0.31 -20.74 -20.55
C ASN A 215 -0.85 -21.72 -20.83
N GLY A 216 -1.27 -22.48 -19.82
CA GLY A 216 -2.32 -23.50 -19.89
C GLY A 216 -1.82 -24.90 -20.19
N THR A 217 -0.78 -25.06 -21.02
CA THR A 217 -0.24 -26.38 -21.41
C THR A 217 1.19 -26.62 -20.94
N ALA A 218 1.98 -25.56 -20.81
CA ALA A 218 3.34 -25.58 -20.31
C ALA A 218 3.47 -24.80 -19.00
N VAL A 219 4.46 -25.20 -18.22
CA VAL A 219 4.91 -24.52 -17.02
C VAL A 219 6.41 -24.26 -17.12
N GLU A 220 6.79 -23.05 -16.73
CA GLU A 220 8.17 -22.63 -16.56
C GLU A 220 8.35 -22.16 -15.12
N ALA A 221 9.38 -22.67 -14.44
CA ALA A 221 9.78 -22.25 -13.11
C ALA A 221 11.14 -21.57 -13.18
N PHE A 222 11.18 -20.32 -12.75
CA PHE A 222 12.36 -19.48 -12.72
C PHE A 222 12.91 -19.47 -11.29
N LEU A 223 14.18 -19.84 -11.15
CA LEU A 223 14.90 -19.97 -9.89
C LEU A 223 16.28 -19.29 -10.00
N PRO A 224 16.94 -18.98 -8.87
CA PRO A 224 18.29 -18.43 -8.89
C PRO A 224 19.29 -19.32 -9.64
N GLY A 225 19.62 -18.95 -10.87
CA GLY A 225 20.57 -19.65 -11.74
C GLY A 225 20.06 -20.95 -12.37
N ALA A 226 18.75 -21.17 -12.36
CA ALA A 226 18.13 -22.29 -13.07
C ALA A 226 16.75 -21.93 -13.62
N VAL A 227 16.41 -22.50 -14.78
CA VAL A 227 15.05 -22.44 -15.33
C VAL A 227 14.61 -23.87 -15.63
N CYS A 228 13.48 -24.25 -15.05
CA CYS A 228 12.87 -25.55 -15.27
C CYS A 228 11.63 -25.42 -16.15
N ARG A 229 11.48 -26.34 -17.10
CA ARG A 229 10.38 -26.36 -18.06
C ARG A 229 9.73 -27.74 -18.07
N ALA A 230 8.40 -27.76 -18.13
CA ALA A 230 7.64 -28.99 -18.26
C ALA A 230 6.29 -28.72 -18.94
N THR A 231 5.61 -29.80 -19.31
CA THR A 231 4.16 -29.79 -19.51
C THR A 231 3.46 -29.63 -18.15
N VAL A 232 2.21 -29.13 -18.14
CA VAL A 232 1.47 -28.84 -16.89
C VAL A 232 1.21 -30.08 -16.02
N ASP A 233 1.23 -31.27 -16.61
CA ASP A 233 1.15 -32.56 -15.91
C ASP A 233 2.50 -33.02 -15.32
N LEU A 234 3.56 -32.22 -15.49
CA LEU A 234 4.93 -32.48 -15.05
C LEU A 234 5.54 -33.78 -15.62
N ALA A 235 5.12 -34.23 -16.80
CA ALA A 235 5.65 -35.42 -17.45
C ALA A 235 7.13 -35.29 -17.87
N ASN A 236 7.55 -34.10 -18.31
CA ASN A 236 8.86 -33.85 -18.93
C ASN A 236 9.62 -32.69 -18.26
N LEU A 237 9.81 -32.74 -16.95
CA LEU A 237 10.55 -31.68 -16.25
C LEU A 237 12.04 -31.72 -16.61
N VAL A 238 12.52 -30.64 -17.21
CA VAL A 238 13.93 -30.42 -17.51
C VAL A 238 14.36 -29.08 -16.92
N CYS A 239 15.48 -29.07 -16.21
CA CYS A 239 16.06 -27.87 -15.62
C CYS A 239 17.42 -27.55 -16.28
N ALA A 240 17.57 -26.33 -16.79
CA ALA A 240 18.82 -25.81 -17.33
C ALA A 240 19.46 -24.86 -16.31
N SER A 241 20.79 -24.95 -16.14
CA SER A 241 21.56 -24.05 -15.27
C SER A 241 21.89 -22.73 -15.99
N GLU A 242 20.85 -21.92 -16.21
CA GLU A 242 20.92 -20.70 -16.98
C GLU A 242 20.36 -19.52 -16.20
N ARG A 243 20.87 -18.32 -16.50
CA ARG A 243 20.31 -17.06 -16.00
C ARG A 243 19.49 -16.45 -17.13
N GLU A 244 18.17 -16.58 -17.03
CA GLU A 244 17.23 -16.00 -18.00
C GLU A 244 16.41 -14.86 -17.36
N PRO A 245 15.88 -13.92 -18.17
CA PRO A 245 14.90 -12.94 -17.73
C PRO A 245 13.71 -13.59 -17.03
N TRP A 246 13.38 -13.12 -15.82
CA TRP A 246 12.19 -13.59 -15.11
C TRP A 246 10.94 -12.88 -15.66
N PRO A 247 9.76 -13.52 -15.63
CA PRO A 247 8.51 -12.95 -16.10
C PRO A 247 7.96 -11.95 -15.08
N LEU A 248 8.64 -10.81 -14.98
CA LEU A 248 8.32 -9.67 -14.14
C LEU A 248 7.70 -8.55 -14.98
N ALA A 249 7.23 -7.50 -14.31
CA ALA A 249 6.63 -6.34 -14.97
C ALA A 249 7.62 -5.50 -15.81
N VAL A 250 8.92 -5.62 -15.52
CA VAL A 250 10.00 -4.88 -16.17
C VAL A 250 11.03 -5.84 -16.75
N ASP A 251 11.59 -5.46 -17.90
CA ASP A 251 12.70 -6.17 -18.52
C ASP A 251 13.87 -6.32 -17.55
N ASN A 252 14.47 -7.51 -17.54
CA ASN A 252 15.56 -7.83 -16.63
C ASN A 252 16.47 -8.90 -17.22
N SER A 253 17.68 -9.01 -16.69
CA SER A 253 18.67 -10.02 -17.07
C SER A 253 18.60 -11.30 -16.22
N GLY A 254 17.49 -11.54 -15.52
CA GLY A 254 17.37 -12.59 -14.50
C GLY A 254 17.97 -12.20 -13.15
N ILE A 255 17.70 -13.02 -12.14
CA ILE A 255 18.14 -12.75 -10.76
C ILE A 255 19.64 -13.00 -10.59
N ASP A 256 20.32 -12.10 -9.88
CA ASP A 256 21.64 -12.38 -9.34
C ASP A 256 21.49 -13.24 -8.08
N ALA A 257 21.84 -14.52 -8.18
CA ALA A 257 21.67 -15.46 -7.07
C ALA A 257 22.47 -15.08 -5.82
N ALA A 258 23.67 -14.48 -5.98
CA ALA A 258 24.49 -14.10 -4.82
C ALA A 258 23.95 -12.86 -4.10
N ARG A 259 23.22 -12.00 -4.81
CA ARG A 259 22.74 -10.71 -4.30
C ARG A 259 21.23 -10.62 -4.09
N ASN A 260 20.47 -11.59 -4.59
CA ASN A 260 19.02 -11.68 -4.50
C ASN A 260 18.25 -10.46 -5.06
N TYR A 261 18.78 -9.82 -6.12
CA TYR A 261 18.12 -8.73 -6.84
C TYR A 261 18.12 -8.99 -8.34
N PHE A 262 17.28 -8.24 -9.05
CA PHE A 262 17.25 -8.15 -10.50
C PHE A 262 17.94 -6.88 -10.98
N GLN A 263 18.33 -6.85 -12.25
CA GLN A 263 18.81 -5.64 -12.91
C GLN A 263 18.07 -5.43 -14.21
N THR A 264 17.71 -4.18 -14.48
CA THR A 264 17.26 -3.77 -15.81
C THR A 264 18.43 -3.84 -16.80
N PRO A 265 18.18 -3.82 -18.11
CA PRO A 265 19.24 -3.76 -19.13
C PRO A 265 20.22 -2.59 -18.93
N GLU A 266 19.74 -1.48 -18.35
CA GLU A 266 20.51 -0.28 -18.04
C GLU A 266 21.34 -0.40 -16.74
N GLY A 267 21.26 -1.53 -16.04
CA GLY A 267 22.03 -1.84 -14.84
C GLY A 267 21.39 -1.41 -13.52
N LEU A 268 20.15 -0.92 -13.55
CA LEU A 268 19.42 -0.50 -12.35
C LEU A 268 18.98 -1.71 -11.53
N ALA A 269 19.42 -1.79 -10.28
CA ALA A 269 19.09 -2.90 -9.38
C ALA A 269 17.71 -2.70 -8.71
N PHE A 270 16.93 -3.77 -8.63
CA PHE A 270 15.61 -3.78 -8.00
C PHE A 270 15.27 -5.16 -7.41
N VAL A 271 14.38 -5.20 -6.42
CA VAL A 271 13.92 -6.45 -5.80
C VAL A 271 12.55 -6.88 -6.34
N SER A 272 11.68 -5.95 -6.68
CA SER A 272 10.37 -6.24 -7.28
C SER A 272 9.92 -5.08 -8.17
N ALA A 273 8.96 -5.36 -9.05
CA ALA A 273 8.51 -4.41 -10.06
C ALA A 273 7.02 -4.57 -10.37
N ALA A 274 6.38 -3.45 -10.66
CA ALA A 274 5.00 -3.36 -11.09
C ALA A 274 4.90 -2.56 -12.39
N SER A 275 4.00 -2.98 -13.28
CA SER A 275 3.63 -2.22 -14.47
C SER A 275 2.36 -1.45 -14.14
N LEU A 276 2.30 -0.19 -14.56
CA LEU A 276 1.17 0.71 -14.30
C LEU A 276 0.08 0.66 -15.38
N GLY A 277 0.25 -0.21 -16.39
CA GLY A 277 -0.63 -0.32 -17.55
C GLY A 277 -0.20 0.60 -18.69
N ALA A 278 -0.74 0.36 -19.89
CA ALA A 278 -0.37 1.10 -21.11
C ALA A 278 -0.84 2.57 -21.10
N ASP A 279 -1.89 2.88 -20.35
CA ASP A 279 -2.51 4.21 -20.32
C ASP A 279 -1.88 5.15 -19.27
N ALA A 280 -0.87 4.66 -18.54
CA ALA A 280 -0.18 5.44 -17.51
C ALA A 280 0.95 6.30 -18.12
N GLU A 281 1.08 7.54 -17.64
CA GLU A 281 2.21 8.43 -18.02
C GLU A 281 3.57 7.82 -17.66
N ALA A 282 3.61 7.04 -16.57
CA ALA A 282 4.75 6.24 -16.16
C ALA A 282 4.50 4.76 -16.49
N GLY A 283 5.52 4.06 -16.99
CA GLY A 283 5.39 2.65 -17.37
C GLY A 283 5.47 1.70 -16.17
N TRP A 284 6.32 2.03 -15.18
CA TRP A 284 6.70 1.09 -14.12
C TRP A 284 6.99 1.73 -12.78
N VAL A 285 6.84 0.92 -11.73
CA VAL A 285 7.36 1.18 -10.38
C VAL A 285 8.26 0.02 -9.98
N ILE A 286 9.43 0.32 -9.43
CA ILE A 286 10.31 -0.68 -8.82
C ILE A 286 10.45 -0.43 -7.33
N ALA A 287 10.67 -1.49 -6.56
CA ALA A 287 11.24 -1.41 -5.22
C ALA A 287 12.75 -1.67 -5.30
N ASP A 288 13.56 -0.76 -4.77
CA ASP A 288 15.01 -0.96 -4.66
C ASP A 288 15.38 -1.79 -3.42
N GLY A 289 16.66 -2.17 -3.30
CA GLY A 289 17.14 -2.93 -2.15
C GLY A 289 17.13 -2.17 -0.81
N ALA A 290 16.82 -0.87 -0.82
CA ALA A 290 16.64 -0.05 0.38
C ALA A 290 15.16 0.18 0.73
N GLY A 291 14.23 -0.45 0.00
CA GLY A 291 12.79 -0.32 0.20
C GLY A 291 12.22 1.00 -0.32
N ARG A 292 12.91 1.70 -1.23
CA ARG A 292 12.35 2.88 -1.90
C ARG A 292 11.56 2.46 -3.13
N LEU A 293 10.40 3.07 -3.32
CA LEU A 293 9.61 2.93 -4.53
C LEU A 293 10.00 4.01 -5.52
N VAL A 294 10.49 3.60 -6.68
CA VAL A 294 10.99 4.50 -7.73
C VAL A 294 10.14 4.33 -8.99
N LEU A 295 9.65 5.45 -9.51
CA LEU A 295 8.86 5.52 -10.73
C LEU A 295 9.76 5.63 -11.96
N MET A 296 9.39 4.95 -13.04
CA MET A 296 10.06 5.01 -14.33
C MET A 296 9.06 5.32 -15.45
N ASP A 297 9.48 6.12 -16.42
CA ASP A 297 8.71 6.33 -17.66
C ASP A 297 8.78 5.10 -18.58
N ALA A 298 8.12 5.15 -19.73
CA ALA A 298 8.07 4.06 -20.72
C ALA A 298 9.43 3.73 -21.36
N ASP A 299 10.44 4.59 -21.22
CA ASP A 299 11.81 4.34 -21.68
C ASP A 299 12.71 3.80 -20.53
N ARG A 300 12.11 3.44 -19.39
CA ARG A 300 12.76 2.99 -18.14
C ARG A 300 13.68 4.04 -17.52
N LYS A 301 13.47 5.33 -17.84
CA LYS A 301 14.20 6.41 -17.21
C LYS A 301 13.56 6.76 -15.87
N LEU A 302 14.41 6.98 -14.86
CA LEU A 302 13.97 7.31 -13.51
C LEU A 302 13.25 8.67 -13.46
N LEU A 303 12.03 8.67 -12.94
CA LEU A 303 11.22 9.87 -12.69
C LEU A 303 11.30 10.37 -11.24
N GLY A 304 11.77 9.52 -10.33
CA GLY A 304 12.01 9.85 -8.92
C GLY A 304 11.37 8.85 -7.95
N SER A 305 11.65 9.05 -6.66
CA SER A 305 11.06 8.25 -5.58
C SER A 305 9.64 8.73 -5.28
N ILE A 306 8.70 7.80 -5.13
CA ILE A 306 7.27 8.10 -4.89
C ILE A 306 6.77 7.58 -3.54
N GLY A 307 7.56 6.77 -2.85
CA GLY A 307 7.24 6.21 -1.55
C GLY A 307 8.25 5.17 -1.08
N ALA A 308 7.82 4.31 -0.18
CA ALA A 308 8.60 3.21 0.35
C ALA A 308 7.74 1.94 0.44
N GLY A 309 8.39 0.79 0.29
CA GLY A 309 7.80 -0.55 0.32
C GLY A 309 8.88 -1.60 0.03
N ASP A 310 8.80 -2.74 0.71
CA ASP A 310 9.78 -3.83 0.57
C ASP A 310 9.55 -4.59 -0.74
N ASP A 311 8.28 -4.84 -1.08
CA ASP A 311 7.84 -5.38 -2.37
C ASP A 311 6.79 -4.50 -3.04
N VAL A 312 6.68 -4.63 -4.37
CA VAL A 312 5.65 -3.99 -5.19
C VAL A 312 5.14 -4.95 -6.28
N ALA A 313 3.82 -4.99 -6.47
CA ALA A 313 3.16 -5.69 -7.56
C ALA A 313 2.02 -4.86 -8.14
N GLY A 314 1.87 -4.87 -9.47
CA GLY A 314 0.79 -4.14 -10.16
C GLY A 314 -0.41 -5.05 -10.37
N ILE A 315 -1.60 -4.59 -9.99
CA ILE A 315 -2.87 -5.30 -10.23
C ILE A 315 -3.94 -4.33 -10.73
N SER A 316 -4.85 -4.80 -11.56
CA SER A 316 -5.97 -4.00 -12.09
C SER A 316 -7.25 -4.19 -11.27
N ALA A 317 -8.02 -3.09 -11.12
CA ALA A 317 -9.37 -3.14 -10.57
C ALA A 317 -10.40 -3.31 -11.70
N ARG A 318 -11.38 -4.20 -11.52
CA ARG A 318 -12.42 -4.44 -12.54
C ARG A 318 -13.50 -3.36 -12.59
N CYS A 319 -13.76 -2.71 -11.46
CA CYS A 319 -14.83 -1.72 -11.33
C CYS A 319 -14.44 -0.29 -11.72
N ARG A 320 -13.13 0.00 -11.80
CA ARG A 320 -12.65 1.32 -12.15
C ARG A 320 -11.28 1.21 -12.83
N PRO A 321 -11.06 1.91 -13.96
CA PRO A 321 -9.72 2.04 -14.52
C PRO A 321 -8.80 2.82 -13.56
N GLY A 322 -7.51 2.52 -13.60
CA GLY A 322 -6.51 3.20 -12.80
C GLY A 322 -5.22 2.39 -12.70
N SER A 323 -4.15 3.06 -12.31
CA SER A 323 -2.83 2.44 -12.10
C SER A 323 -2.68 2.09 -10.64
N PHE A 324 -2.97 0.83 -10.29
CA PHE A 324 -2.91 0.36 -8.91
C PHE A 324 -1.68 -0.52 -8.66
N ILE A 325 -1.06 -0.30 -7.51
CA ILE A 325 0.02 -1.14 -6.99
C ILE A 325 -0.31 -1.62 -5.58
N VAL A 326 0.10 -2.84 -5.27
CA VAL A 326 0.14 -3.38 -3.92
C VAL A 326 1.58 -3.33 -3.44
N THR A 327 1.79 -2.77 -2.26
CA THR A 327 3.11 -2.73 -1.62
C THR A 327 3.09 -3.50 -0.32
N SER A 328 4.20 -4.14 0.02
CA SER A 328 4.43 -4.71 1.34
C SER A 328 5.31 -3.78 2.19
N SER A 329 5.12 -3.83 3.50
CA SER A 329 6.10 -3.31 4.44
C SER A 329 6.03 -4.07 5.74
N ARG A 330 7.14 -4.19 6.44
CA ARG A 330 7.15 -4.71 7.81
C ARG A 330 6.22 -3.92 8.76
N THR A 331 5.50 -4.65 9.58
CA THR A 331 4.72 -4.05 10.68
C THR A 331 5.66 -3.80 11.86
N ASN A 332 5.72 -2.56 12.36
CA ASN A 332 6.63 -2.19 13.44
C ASN A 332 6.42 -3.06 14.69
N GLY A 333 7.48 -3.74 15.13
CA GLY A 333 7.46 -4.57 16.34
C GLY A 333 6.72 -5.92 16.21
N ALA A 334 6.26 -6.29 15.01
CA ALA A 334 5.59 -7.57 14.78
C ALA A 334 6.33 -8.42 13.73
N ASP A 335 6.12 -9.74 13.81
CA ASP A 335 6.65 -10.72 12.86
C ASP A 335 5.73 -10.89 11.63
N THR A 336 5.07 -9.81 11.23
CA THR A 336 4.04 -9.80 10.20
C THR A 336 4.21 -8.62 9.26
N ASP A 337 3.85 -8.81 8.00
CA ASP A 337 3.88 -7.73 7.01
C ASP A 337 2.48 -7.19 6.74
N THR A 338 2.42 -5.94 6.30
CA THR A 338 1.18 -5.28 5.91
C THR A 338 1.17 -5.04 4.40
N LEU A 339 0.10 -5.46 3.73
CA LEU A 339 -0.19 -5.08 2.35
C LEU A 339 -0.99 -3.78 2.31
N ARG A 340 -0.60 -2.87 1.41
CA ARG A 340 -1.32 -1.62 1.13
C ARG A 340 -1.61 -1.52 -0.35
N LEU A 341 -2.83 -1.11 -0.67
CA LEU A 341 -3.23 -0.78 -2.02
C LEU A 341 -3.07 0.73 -2.25
N TRP A 342 -2.36 1.09 -3.31
CA TRP A 342 -2.16 2.47 -3.74
C TRP A 342 -2.65 2.67 -5.16
N GLU A 343 -3.24 3.82 -5.41
CA GLU A 343 -3.40 4.38 -6.74
C GLU A 343 -2.22 5.31 -7.04
N VAL A 344 -1.59 5.11 -8.19
CA VAL A 344 -0.49 5.96 -8.66
C VAL A 344 -1.09 7.08 -9.51
N VAL A 345 -1.04 8.31 -8.99
CA VAL A 345 -1.55 9.50 -9.68
C VAL A 345 -0.41 10.48 -9.89
N GLY A 346 0.00 10.64 -11.15
CA GLY A 346 1.22 11.36 -11.51
C GLY A 346 2.43 10.72 -10.84
N ARG A 347 3.07 11.45 -9.91
CA ARG A 347 4.26 10.98 -9.16
C ARG A 347 3.98 10.78 -7.67
N ARG A 348 2.75 10.43 -7.31
CA ARG A 348 2.31 10.30 -5.91
C ARG A 348 1.53 9.01 -5.71
N LEU A 349 1.63 8.47 -4.50
CA LEU A 349 0.82 7.34 -4.05
C LEU A 349 -0.37 7.86 -3.24
N LEU A 350 -1.58 7.47 -3.65
CA LEU A 350 -2.82 7.74 -2.93
C LEU A 350 -3.35 6.42 -2.36
N ALA A 351 -3.64 6.37 -1.06
CA ALA A 351 -4.15 5.15 -0.44
C ALA A 351 -5.54 4.83 -1.02
N ALA A 352 -5.71 3.63 -1.57
CA ALA A 352 -6.91 3.26 -2.30
C ALA A 352 -7.81 2.27 -1.54
N ALA A 353 -7.29 1.58 -0.53
CA ALA A 353 -8.05 0.68 0.33
C ALA A 353 -7.45 0.60 1.75
N THR A 354 -8.22 0.02 2.67
CA THR A 354 -7.73 -0.33 4.01
C THR A 354 -6.58 -1.35 3.90
N PRO A 355 -5.46 -1.17 4.63
CA PRO A 355 -4.37 -2.13 4.66
C PRO A 355 -4.77 -3.49 5.26
N ILE A 356 -4.14 -4.57 4.79
CA ILE A 356 -4.30 -5.91 5.34
C ILE A 356 -3.01 -6.32 6.05
N VAL A 357 -3.12 -6.78 7.29
CA VAL A 357 -2.03 -7.46 8.00
C VAL A 357 -2.04 -8.93 7.60
N LEU A 358 -0.91 -9.42 7.12
CA LEU A 358 -0.73 -10.80 6.69
C LEU A 358 -0.44 -11.74 7.88
N PRO A 359 -0.82 -13.03 7.79
CA PRO A 359 -0.45 -14.03 8.79
C PRO A 359 1.01 -14.48 8.57
N GLY A 360 1.94 -13.66 9.05
CA GLY A 360 3.39 -13.90 8.96
C GLY A 360 4.11 -12.91 8.05
N ARG A 361 5.40 -13.16 7.84
CA ARG A 361 6.26 -12.34 6.97
C ARG A 361 6.06 -12.68 5.52
N LEU A 362 5.99 -11.68 4.65
CA LEU A 362 5.95 -11.89 3.22
C LEU A 362 7.31 -12.37 2.72
N THR A 363 7.32 -13.44 1.93
CA THR A 363 8.53 -13.99 1.29
C THR A 363 8.50 -13.84 -0.23
N ALA A 364 7.31 -13.65 -0.80
CA ALA A 364 7.12 -13.40 -2.23
C ALA A 364 5.85 -12.61 -2.48
N LEU A 365 5.89 -11.67 -3.41
CA LEU A 365 4.73 -10.98 -3.96
C LEU A 365 4.95 -10.75 -5.45
N TRP A 366 4.05 -11.31 -6.26
CA TRP A 366 4.21 -11.32 -7.71
C TRP A 366 2.89 -11.08 -8.43
N ALA A 367 2.93 -10.30 -9.49
CA ALA A 367 1.83 -10.19 -10.45
C ALA A 367 2.37 -10.37 -11.87
N ALA A 368 1.57 -10.96 -12.75
CA ALA A 368 1.85 -10.88 -14.17
C ALA A 368 1.51 -9.47 -14.69
N PRO A 369 2.17 -8.97 -15.74
CA PRO A 369 1.80 -7.69 -16.35
C PRO A 369 0.30 -7.64 -16.69
N GLY A 370 -0.39 -6.59 -16.24
CA GLY A 370 -1.83 -6.42 -16.47
C GLY A 370 -2.76 -7.36 -15.69
N ALA A 371 -2.24 -8.18 -14.76
CA ALA A 371 -3.07 -9.09 -13.98
C ALA A 371 -4.06 -8.34 -13.09
N SER A 372 -5.18 -8.99 -12.74
CA SER A 372 -6.12 -8.52 -11.69
C SER A 372 -5.85 -9.19 -10.33
N ILE A 373 -4.88 -10.10 -10.30
CA ILE A 373 -4.52 -10.92 -9.13
C ILE A 373 -3.00 -10.93 -9.01
N ALA A 374 -2.50 -10.79 -7.78
CA ALA A 374 -1.14 -11.09 -7.40
C ALA A 374 -1.10 -12.36 -6.55
N THR A 375 -0.02 -13.12 -6.63
CA THR A 375 0.29 -14.21 -5.70
C THR A 375 1.17 -13.65 -4.59
N ALA A 376 0.76 -13.83 -3.34
CA ALA A 376 1.55 -13.53 -2.15
C ALA A 376 1.88 -14.84 -1.41
N VAL A 377 3.08 -14.94 -0.85
CA VAL A 377 3.48 -16.04 0.02
C VAL A 377 3.97 -15.48 1.34
N THR A 378 3.47 -16.02 2.45
CA THR A 378 3.92 -15.68 3.79
C THR A 378 4.59 -16.86 4.47
N HIS A 379 5.45 -16.56 5.44
CA HIS A 379 6.01 -17.50 6.39
C HIS A 379 5.62 -17.08 7.80
N ASP A 380 4.78 -17.88 8.44
CA ASP A 380 4.51 -17.79 9.88
C ASP A 380 5.61 -18.55 10.62
N THR A 381 6.54 -17.82 11.23
CA THR A 381 7.66 -18.40 11.97
C THR A 381 7.21 -19.10 13.25
N GLY A 382 6.09 -18.68 13.84
CA GLY A 382 5.52 -19.29 15.04
C GLY A 382 4.89 -20.65 14.75
N ALA A 383 4.17 -20.77 13.64
CA ALA A 383 3.59 -22.03 13.20
C ALA A 383 4.58 -22.93 12.41
N GLY A 384 5.66 -22.36 11.90
CA GLY A 384 6.61 -23.02 11.00
C GLY A 384 5.92 -23.47 9.71
N ARG A 385 5.12 -22.59 9.12
CA ARG A 385 4.27 -22.86 7.96
C ARG A 385 4.35 -21.71 6.96
N TYR A 386 4.33 -22.08 5.68
CA TYR A 386 4.16 -21.16 4.57
C TYR A 386 2.74 -21.24 4.04
N ASP A 387 2.16 -20.09 3.74
CA ASP A 387 0.83 -19.98 3.15
C ASP A 387 0.90 -19.08 1.90
N ALA A 388 0.23 -19.52 0.84
CA ALA A 388 0.07 -18.80 -0.41
C ALA A 388 -1.34 -18.23 -0.50
N PHE A 389 -1.45 -17.01 -0.99
CA PHE A 389 -2.70 -16.27 -1.14
C PHE A 389 -2.78 -15.65 -2.54
N HIS A 390 -3.99 -15.55 -3.05
CA HIS A 390 -4.30 -14.59 -4.09
C HIS A 390 -4.68 -13.25 -3.46
N VAL A 391 -4.05 -12.18 -3.94
CA VAL A 391 -4.38 -10.81 -3.59
C VAL A 391 -5.10 -10.17 -4.75
N ASN A 392 -6.29 -9.62 -4.53
CA ASN A 392 -7.08 -8.96 -5.57
C ASN A 392 -7.73 -7.68 -5.04
N ILE A 393 -8.24 -6.87 -5.97
CA ILE A 393 -9.05 -5.68 -5.64
C ILE A 393 -10.52 -6.06 -5.80
N SER A 394 -11.28 -5.94 -4.72
CA SER A 394 -12.74 -6.02 -4.75
C SER A 394 -13.38 -4.64 -4.70
N CYS A 395 -14.66 -4.63 -5.03
CA CYS A 395 -15.41 -3.46 -5.41
C CYS A 395 -16.64 -3.38 -4.52
N VAL A 396 -16.56 -2.56 -3.48
CA VAL A 396 -17.63 -2.34 -2.50
C VAL A 396 -18.48 -1.17 -2.97
N ARG A 397 -19.81 -1.36 -3.02
CA ARG A 397 -20.76 -0.30 -3.38
C ARG A 397 -21.23 0.46 -2.17
#